data_AF-A0A257NJ57-F1
#
_entry.id   AF-A0A257NJ57-F1
#
_cell.length_a   1.000
_cell.length_b   1.000
_cell.length_c   1.000
_cell.angle_alpha   90.00
_cell.angle_beta   90.00
_cell.angle_gamma   90.00
#
_symmetry.space_group_name_H-M   'P 1'
#
loop_
_entity.id
_entity.type
_entity.pdbx_description
1 polymer ?
#
loop_
_entity_poly.entity_id
_entity_poly.type
_entity_poly.pdbx_seq_one_letter_code
_entity_poly.pdbx_strand_id
1 'polypeptide(L)'
;MSKRYNPDVDVPEYTGRYAPYDIIKEGTIALVVVLILVLGLSITFGSPDDKAITLQTWSKADPVDFATTAFNELNGSSAVAGYGAPYNTNGTSQHWGFIAPAKWLGVHIPINTATDFVVSPLESQPANPALSSALAQ
;
A
#
# COMPACT_ATOMS: atom_id res chain seq x y z
N MET A 1 -50.47 22.76 30.57
CA MET A 1 -49.91 21.68 29.71
C MET A 1 -49.65 22.29 28.34
N SER A 2 -48.39 22.59 27.98
CA SER A 2 -48.09 23.29 26.72
C SER A 2 -48.19 22.31 25.55
N LYS A 3 -48.88 22.71 24.48
CA LYS A 3 -48.98 21.92 23.24
C LYS A 3 -47.56 21.62 22.72
N ARG A 4 -47.27 20.37 22.37
CA ARG A 4 -46.02 20.00 21.69
C ARG A 4 -46.07 20.52 20.25
N TYR A 5 -44.98 21.15 19.82
CA TYR A 5 -44.80 21.66 18.46
C TYR A 5 -44.95 20.53 17.43
N ASN A 6 -45.89 20.69 16.50
CA ASN A 6 -46.06 19.80 15.36
C ASN A 6 -45.48 20.46 14.10
N PRO A 7 -44.34 19.97 13.56
CA PRO A 7 -43.69 20.57 12.40
C PRO A 7 -44.49 20.53 11.11
N ASP A 8 -45.59 19.77 11.05
CA ASP A 8 -46.47 19.74 9.87
C ASP A 8 -47.53 20.86 9.89
N VAL A 9 -47.77 21.50 11.04
CA VAL A 9 -48.94 22.39 11.25
C VAL A 9 -48.56 23.70 11.94
N ASP A 10 -47.59 23.66 12.84
CA ASP A 10 -47.18 24.81 13.66
C ASP A 10 -45.98 25.58 13.05
N VAL A 11 -45.50 25.17 11.86
CA VAL A 11 -44.48 25.91 11.10
C VAL A 11 -45.08 27.21 10.56
N PRO A 12 -44.43 28.36 10.79
CA PRO A 12 -44.87 29.62 10.20
C PRO A 12 -44.77 29.56 8.68
N GLU A 13 -45.75 30.17 8.00
CA GLU A 13 -45.77 30.25 6.54
C GLU A 13 -44.54 31.01 6.03
N TYR A 14 -43.88 30.46 5.00
CA TYR A 14 -42.66 31.04 4.46
C TYR A 14 -42.98 32.37 3.75
N THR A 15 -42.49 33.47 4.29
CA THR A 15 -42.70 34.83 3.76
C THR A 15 -41.53 35.34 2.92
N GLY A 16 -40.49 34.53 2.72
CA GLY A 16 -39.32 34.89 1.93
C GLY A 16 -39.55 34.80 0.42
N ARG A 17 -38.57 35.25 -0.36
CA ARG A 17 -38.61 35.14 -1.82
C ARG A 17 -38.20 33.73 -2.25
N TYR A 18 -39.10 33.02 -2.95
CA TYR A 18 -38.73 31.80 -3.66
C TYR A 18 -37.76 32.12 -4.80
N ALA A 19 -36.61 31.46 -4.82
CA ALA A 19 -35.68 31.49 -5.94
C ALA A 19 -35.86 30.22 -6.78
N PRO A 20 -35.88 30.31 -8.12
CA PRO A 20 -35.92 29.12 -8.96
C PRO A 20 -34.64 28.32 -8.76
N TYR A 21 -34.77 27.06 -8.38
CA TYR A 21 -33.66 26.14 -8.22
C TYR A 21 -33.33 25.52 -9.58
N ASP A 22 -32.11 25.76 -10.06
CA ASP A 22 -31.61 25.19 -11.31
C ASP A 22 -30.61 24.08 -11.00
N ILE A 23 -31.10 22.84 -11.08
CA ILE A 23 -30.31 21.63 -10.86
C ILE A 23 -29.11 21.54 -11.81
N ILE A 24 -29.21 22.06 -13.03
CA ILE A 24 -28.15 22.00 -14.03
C ILE A 24 -27.04 22.96 -13.64
N LYS A 25 -27.40 24.18 -13.23
CA LYS A 25 -26.43 25.18 -12.75
C LYS A 25 -25.65 24.66 -11.54
N GLU A 26 -26.35 24.23 -10.49
CA GLU A 26 -25.72 23.77 -9.25
C GLU A 26 -24.92 22.47 -9.46
N GLY A 27 -25.43 21.54 -10.28
CA GLY A 27 -24.69 20.34 -10.67
C GLY A 27 -23.41 20.65 -11.44
N THR A 28 -23.44 21.64 -12.34
CA THR A 28 -22.24 22.08 -13.08
C THR A 28 -21.20 22.69 -12.13
N ILE A 29 -21.63 23.56 -11.21
CA ILE A 29 -20.72 24.15 -10.22
C ILE A 29 -20.10 23.07 -9.34
N ALA A 30 -20.89 22.12 -8.85
CA ALA A 30 -20.40 21.02 -8.04
C ALA A 30 -19.35 20.18 -8.78
N LEU A 31 -19.57 19.85 -10.05
CA LEU A 31 -18.59 19.12 -10.87
C LEU A 31 -17.29 19.91 -11.06
N VAL A 32 -17.37 21.21 -11.31
CA VAL A 32 -16.19 22.06 -11.44
C VAL A 32 -15.40 22.10 -10.14
N VAL A 33 -16.07 22.29 -9.00
CA VAL A 33 -15.43 22.30 -7.69
C VAL A 33 -14.75 20.97 -7.40
N VAL A 34 -15.45 19.84 -7.62
CA VAL A 34 -14.88 18.50 -7.42
C VAL A 34 -13.68 18.28 -8.34
N LEU A 35 -13.76 18.67 -9.62
CA LEU A 35 -12.65 18.55 -10.56
C LEU A 35 -11.42 19.32 -10.07
N ILE A 36 -11.60 20.57 -9.64
CA ILE A 36 -10.50 21.39 -9.10
C ILE A 36 -9.90 20.74 -7.86
N LEU A 37 -10.73 20.24 -6.94
CA LEU A 37 -10.25 19.56 -5.74
C LEU A 37 -9.47 18.28 -6.08
N VAL A 38 -9.98 17.45 -7.00
CA VAL A 38 -9.31 16.22 -7.43
C VAL A 38 -7.95 16.54 -8.08
N LEU A 39 -7.89 17.53 -8.97
CA LEU A 39 -6.63 17.94 -9.60
C LEU A 39 -5.64 18.51 -8.57
N GLY A 40 -6.12 19.38 -7.66
CA GLY A 40 -5.31 19.95 -6.60
C GLY A 40 -4.74 18.90 -5.65
N LEU A 41 -5.58 17.95 -5.20
CA LEU A 41 -5.16 16.82 -4.38
C LEU A 41 -4.21 15.90 -5.13
N SER A 42 -4.47 15.61 -6.41
CA SER A 42 -3.59 14.78 -7.23
C SER A 42 -2.21 15.40 -7.44
N ILE A 43 -2.11 16.71 -7.58
CA ILE A 43 -0.82 17.40 -7.71
C ILE A 43 -0.08 17.42 -6.36
N THR A 44 -0.81 17.63 -5.26
CA THR A 44 -0.22 17.76 -3.92
C THR A 44 0.20 16.42 -3.31
N PHE A 45 -0.61 15.38 -3.55
CA PHE A 45 -0.46 14.04 -2.95
C PHE A 45 -0.15 12.95 -3.99
N GLY A 46 0.02 13.32 -5.26
CA GLY A 46 0.42 12.38 -6.31
C GLY A 46 1.82 11.86 -6.04
N SER A 47 2.03 10.57 -6.31
CA SER A 47 3.37 9.99 -6.29
C SER A 47 4.21 10.60 -7.42
N PRO A 48 5.49 10.92 -7.17
CA PRO A 48 6.45 11.15 -8.24
C PRO A 48 6.48 9.97 -9.22
N ASP A 49 6.70 10.26 -10.50
CA ASP A 49 6.93 9.25 -11.53
C ASP A 49 8.42 8.87 -11.57
N ASP A 50 8.85 8.11 -10.57
CA ASP A 50 10.23 7.64 -10.47
C ASP A 50 10.43 6.36 -11.29
N LYS A 51 11.57 6.28 -12.00
CA LYS A 51 11.93 5.09 -12.77
C LYS A 51 12.15 3.91 -11.81
N ALA A 52 11.69 2.73 -12.22
CA ALA A 52 11.96 1.50 -11.50
C ALA A 52 13.47 1.27 -11.32
N ILE A 53 13.91 1.09 -10.08
CA ILE A 53 15.29 0.75 -9.76
C ILE A 53 15.53 -0.72 -10.09
N THR A 54 16.64 -1.01 -10.75
CA THR A 54 17.08 -2.38 -11.05
C THR A 54 18.14 -2.85 -10.05
N LEU A 55 18.30 -4.16 -9.88
CA LEU A 55 19.38 -4.73 -9.08
C LEU A 55 20.76 -4.30 -9.59
N GLN A 56 20.91 -4.14 -10.91
CA GLN A 56 22.15 -3.65 -11.51
C GLN A 56 22.44 -2.20 -11.10
N THR A 57 21.43 -1.33 -11.07
CA THR A 57 21.61 0.07 -10.69
C THR A 57 21.91 0.20 -9.19
N TRP A 58 21.22 -0.57 -8.34
CA TRP A 58 21.46 -0.56 -6.90
C TRP A 58 22.84 -1.12 -6.54
N SER A 59 23.22 -2.28 -7.07
CA SER A 59 24.54 -2.89 -6.81
C SER A 59 25.72 -2.02 -7.26
N LYS A 60 25.53 -1.15 -8.26
CA LYS A 60 26.56 -0.18 -8.69
C LYS A 60 26.57 1.10 -7.86
N ALA A 61 25.39 1.58 -7.44
CA ALA A 61 25.26 2.82 -6.70
C ALA A 61 25.66 2.66 -5.23
N ASP A 62 25.26 1.55 -4.61
CA ASP A 62 25.60 1.19 -3.23
C ASP A 62 25.90 -0.32 -3.10
N PRO A 63 27.12 -0.74 -3.43
CA PRO A 63 27.49 -2.15 -3.41
C PRO A 63 27.53 -2.75 -2.00
N VAL A 64 27.82 -1.93 -0.97
CA VAL A 64 27.94 -2.42 0.42
C VAL A 64 26.56 -2.68 1.00
N ASP A 65 25.61 -1.76 0.79
CA ASP A 65 24.22 -1.94 1.18
C ASP A 65 23.58 -3.13 0.47
N PHE A 66 23.82 -3.26 -0.84
CA PHE A 66 23.36 -4.41 -1.63
C PHE A 66 23.85 -5.75 -1.07
N ALA A 67 25.17 -5.87 -0.83
CA ALA A 67 25.77 -7.10 -0.32
C ALA A 67 25.30 -7.41 1.12
N THR A 68 25.19 -6.39 1.97
CA THR A 68 24.70 -6.54 3.34
C THR A 68 23.25 -7.01 3.36
N THR A 69 22.41 -6.44 2.49
CA THR A 69 21.00 -6.86 2.36
C THR A 69 20.91 -8.30 1.87
N ALA A 70 21.61 -8.66 0.81
CA ALA A 70 21.63 -10.05 0.32
C ALA A 70 22.12 -11.03 1.40
N PHE A 71 23.12 -10.65 2.20
CA PHE A 71 23.58 -11.46 3.31
C PHE A 71 22.52 -11.63 4.41
N ASN A 72 21.79 -10.57 4.74
CA ASN A 72 20.71 -10.62 5.73
C ASN A 72 19.51 -11.46 5.26
N GLU A 73 19.18 -11.40 3.97
CA GLU A 73 18.15 -12.27 3.38
C GLU A 73 18.61 -13.74 3.41
N LEU A 74 19.88 -14.00 3.09
CA LEU A 74 20.48 -15.34 3.05
C LEU A 74 20.59 -15.97 4.45
N ASN A 75 20.97 -15.20 5.46
CA ASN A 75 21.10 -15.69 6.84
C ASN A 75 19.77 -15.66 7.63
N GLY A 76 18.68 -15.19 7.01
CA GLY A 76 17.35 -15.13 7.61
C GLY A 76 17.18 -14.07 8.69
N SER A 77 18.07 -13.08 8.78
CA SER A 77 17.97 -11.96 9.74
C SER A 77 17.29 -10.72 9.18
N SER A 78 16.87 -10.74 7.90
CA SER A 78 16.12 -9.64 7.31
C SER A 78 14.76 -9.43 8.00
N ALA A 79 14.24 -8.21 7.88
CA ALA A 79 12.91 -7.89 8.39
C ALA A 79 11.82 -8.76 7.76
N VAL A 80 11.98 -9.12 6.47
CA VAL A 80 11.03 -10.00 5.77
C VAL A 80 11.12 -11.42 6.29
N ALA A 81 12.34 -11.93 6.52
CA ALA A 81 12.56 -13.25 7.09
C ALA A 81 11.89 -13.39 8.47
N GLY A 82 11.88 -12.32 9.26
CA GLY A 82 11.24 -12.25 10.58
C GLY A 82 9.76 -11.84 10.60
N TYR A 83 9.09 -11.68 9.45
CA TYR A 83 7.75 -11.08 9.39
C TYR A 83 6.61 -11.96 9.95
N GLY A 84 6.64 -13.27 9.72
CA GLY A 84 5.55 -14.20 10.10
C GLY A 84 4.43 -14.32 9.07
N ALA A 85 3.32 -14.95 9.45
CA ALA A 85 2.22 -15.21 8.51
C ALA A 85 1.60 -13.88 8.05
N PRO A 86 1.19 -13.76 6.76
CA PRO A 86 0.94 -14.87 5.82
C PRO A 86 2.14 -15.25 4.94
N TYR A 87 3.31 -14.66 5.15
CA TYR A 87 4.46 -14.85 4.26
C TYR A 87 5.41 -15.94 4.71
N ASN A 88 5.64 -16.09 6.02
CA ASN A 88 6.48 -17.15 6.56
C ASN A 88 6.02 -17.55 7.97
N THR A 89 6.76 -18.45 8.61
CA THR A 89 6.43 -18.99 9.93
C THR A 89 7.39 -18.54 11.04
N ASN A 90 8.33 -17.64 10.73
CA ASN A 90 9.46 -17.32 11.61
C ASN A 90 9.18 -16.12 12.53
N GLY A 91 8.10 -15.37 12.26
CA GLY A 91 7.75 -14.14 12.98
C GLY A 91 6.37 -14.18 13.66
N THR A 92 6.09 -13.11 14.41
CA THR A 92 4.76 -12.90 15.00
C THR A 92 3.89 -12.11 14.04
N SER A 93 2.83 -12.73 13.52
CA SER A 93 1.87 -12.05 12.65
C SER A 93 1.23 -10.84 13.31
N GLN A 94 0.97 -9.82 12.50
CA GLN A 94 0.20 -8.66 12.92
C GLN A 94 -1.18 -9.09 13.43
N HIS A 95 -1.53 -8.60 14.62
CA HIS A 95 -2.81 -8.88 15.27
C HIS A 95 -3.29 -7.66 16.04
N TRP A 96 -4.59 -7.61 16.28
CA TRP A 96 -5.21 -6.60 17.13
C TRP A 96 -6.12 -7.29 18.15
N GLY A 97 -5.65 -7.35 19.40
CA GLY A 97 -6.29 -8.15 20.44
C GLY A 97 -6.39 -9.62 20.01
N PHE A 98 -7.61 -10.15 19.96
CA PHE A 98 -7.88 -11.52 19.52
C PHE A 98 -7.99 -11.66 17.99
N ILE A 99 -7.98 -10.57 17.23
CA ILE A 99 -8.14 -10.59 15.77
C ILE A 99 -6.76 -10.84 15.13
N ALA A 100 -6.55 -12.04 14.60
CA ALA A 100 -5.30 -12.47 13.97
C ALA A 100 -5.56 -13.26 12.67
N PRO A 101 -6.20 -12.65 11.65
CA PRO A 101 -6.64 -13.35 10.45
C PRO A 101 -5.49 -14.01 9.68
N ALA A 102 -4.34 -13.34 9.59
CA ALA A 102 -3.16 -13.91 8.93
C ALA A 102 -2.66 -15.19 9.62
N LYS A 103 -2.79 -15.29 10.94
CA LYS A 103 -2.46 -16.50 11.69
C LYS A 103 -3.52 -17.59 11.52
N TRP A 104 -4.80 -17.21 11.41
CA TRP A 104 -5.91 -18.16 11.23
C TRP A 104 -5.90 -18.80 9.84
N LEU A 105 -5.63 -18.00 8.81
CA LEU A 105 -5.53 -18.48 7.43
C LEU A 105 -4.17 -19.14 7.15
N GLY A 106 -3.13 -18.73 7.87
CA GLY A 106 -1.80 -19.31 7.76
C GLY A 106 -1.03 -18.82 6.53
N VAL A 107 -0.06 -19.63 6.08
CA VAL A 107 0.85 -19.32 4.97
C VAL A 107 0.45 -20.15 3.76
N HIS A 108 0.07 -19.50 2.67
CA HIS A 108 -0.34 -20.17 1.43
C HIS A 108 0.73 -20.13 0.34
N ILE A 109 1.54 -19.07 0.32
CA ILE A 109 2.67 -18.90 -0.60
C ILE A 109 3.85 -18.52 0.30
N PRO A 110 4.60 -19.52 0.82
CA PRO A 110 5.70 -19.25 1.72
C PRO A 110 6.82 -18.52 0.97
N ILE A 111 7.35 -17.47 1.59
CA ILE A 111 8.53 -16.76 1.15
C ILE A 111 9.72 -17.33 1.93
N ASN A 112 10.69 -17.87 1.20
CA ASN A 112 12.02 -18.17 1.71
C ASN A 112 12.97 -17.09 1.20
N THR A 113 13.36 -16.16 2.08
CA THR A 113 14.19 -15.02 1.69
C THR A 113 15.52 -15.41 1.05
N ALA A 114 16.16 -16.46 1.55
CA ALA A 114 17.41 -16.97 0.98
C ALA A 114 17.20 -17.45 -0.46
N THR A 115 16.17 -18.28 -0.68
CA THR A 115 15.94 -18.88 -2.00
C THR A 115 15.33 -17.88 -2.98
N ASP A 116 14.32 -17.13 -2.55
CA ASP A 116 13.48 -16.30 -3.42
C ASP A 116 14.14 -14.97 -3.76
N PHE A 117 14.93 -14.40 -2.85
CA PHE A 117 15.56 -13.09 -3.05
C PHE A 117 17.05 -13.15 -3.40
N VAL A 118 17.73 -14.26 -3.12
CA VAL A 118 19.18 -14.38 -3.36
C VAL A 118 19.49 -15.51 -4.36
N VAL A 119 19.19 -16.76 -4.03
CA VAL A 119 19.66 -17.91 -4.82
C VAL A 119 18.98 -17.99 -6.19
N SER A 120 17.65 -17.99 -6.25
CA SER A 120 16.92 -18.14 -7.52
C SER A 120 17.22 -16.98 -8.50
N PRO A 121 17.28 -15.71 -8.06
CA PRO A 121 17.72 -14.62 -8.94
C PRO A 121 19.15 -14.80 -9.47
N LEU A 122 20.09 -15.28 -8.65
CA LEU A 122 21.46 -15.57 -9.09
C LEU A 122 21.52 -16.73 -10.09
N GLU A 123 20.75 -17.79 -9.88
CA GLU A 123 20.64 -18.93 -10.81
C GLU A 123 20.03 -18.54 -12.15
N SER A 124 19.14 -17.54 -12.18
CA SER A 124 18.53 -17.02 -13.41
C SER A 124 19.49 -16.19 -14.27
N GLN A 125 20.67 -15.83 -13.75
CA GLN A 125 21.66 -15.07 -14.50
C GLN A 125 22.34 -15.93 -15.58
N PRO A 126 22.87 -15.30 -16.65
CA PRO A 126 23.66 -16.01 -17.66
C PRO A 126 24.80 -16.82 -17.02
N ALA A 127 25.05 -18.01 -17.57
CA ALA A 127 26.02 -18.96 -17.03
C ALA A 127 27.39 -18.32 -16.80
N ASN A 128 27.82 -18.31 -15.53
CA ASN A 128 29.13 -17.82 -15.11
C ASN A 128 29.79 -18.89 -14.21
N PRO A 129 30.93 -19.48 -14.64
CA PRO A 129 31.59 -20.55 -13.89
C PRO A 129 31.93 -20.18 -12.44
N ALA A 130 32.32 -18.93 -12.19
CA ALA A 130 32.64 -18.47 -10.84
C ALA A 130 31.38 -18.40 -9.96
N LEU A 131 30.25 -17.95 -10.51
CA LEU A 131 28.97 -17.90 -9.80
C LEU A 131 28.46 -19.32 -9.50
N SER A 132 28.49 -20.21 -10.49
CA SER A 132 28.07 -21.61 -10.31
C SER A 132 28.92 -22.32 -9.26
N SER A 133 30.23 -22.05 -9.22
CA SER A 133 31.11 -22.58 -8.18
C SER A 133 30.84 -22.01 -6.79
N ALA A 134 30.39 -20.75 -6.69
CA ALA A 134 30.07 -20.11 -5.42
C ALA A 134 28.73 -20.59 -4.85
N LEU A 135 27.72 -20.82 -5.70
CA LEU A 135 26.41 -21.34 -5.31
C LEU A 135 26.45 -22.82 -4.89
N ALA A 136 27.50 -23.55 -5.25
CA ALA A 136 27.66 -24.96 -4.91
C ALA A 136 28.37 -25.20 -3.55
N GLN A 137 28.75 -24.13 -2.84
CA GLN A 137 29.37 -24.19 -1.50
C GLN A 137 28.31 -24.18 -0.42
#